data_AF-A0A957FWZ0-F1
#
_entry.id   AF-A0A957FWZ0-F1
#
_cell.length_a   1.000
_cell.length_b   1.000
_cell.length_c   1.000
_cell.angle_alpha   90.00
_cell.angle_beta   90.00
_cell.angle_gamma   90.00
#
_symmetry.space_group_name_H-M   'P 1'
#
loop_
_entity.id
_entity.type
_entity.pdbx_description
1 polymer ?
#
loop_
_entity_poly.entity_id
_entity_poly.type
_entity_poly.pdbx_seq_one_letter_code
_entity_poly.pdbx_strand_id
1 'polypeptide(L)'
;RTKSILRKAEDQGLAGGCLIPPAEDAERALLLKLAEMPEALLYTYETRSPNHLCEYIYNLSATFNRFLGQCHILREEDSARQASWLGLSSYFVTLMEMLLSLIMIDVPERM
;
A
#
# COMPACT_ATOMS: atom_id res chain seq x y z
N ARG A 1 1.04 -0.96 -11.23
CA ARG A 1 2.31 -1.69 -10.92
C ARG A 1 2.11 -2.77 -9.85
N THR A 2 1.60 -2.45 -8.66
CA THR A 2 1.44 -3.40 -7.54
C THR A 2 0.59 -4.63 -7.89
N LYS A 3 -0.54 -4.44 -8.59
CA LYS A 3 -1.38 -5.55 -9.10
C LYS A 3 -0.58 -6.56 -9.94
N SER A 4 0.44 -6.12 -10.68
CA SER A 4 1.32 -7.01 -11.45
C SER A 4 2.26 -7.83 -10.56
N ILE A 5 2.76 -7.25 -9.46
CA ILE A 5 3.60 -7.97 -8.48
C ILE A 5 2.77 -9.05 -7.78
N LEU A 6 1.56 -8.71 -7.36
CA LEU A 6 0.64 -9.66 -6.71
C LEU A 6 0.29 -10.83 -7.64
N ARG A 7 -0.01 -10.55 -8.91
CA ARG A 7 -0.25 -11.61 -9.90
C ARG A 7 0.97 -12.52 -10.11
N LYS A 8 2.18 -11.94 -10.18
CA LYS A 8 3.42 -12.75 -10.29
C LYS A 8 3.66 -13.60 -9.04
N ALA A 9 3.28 -13.12 -7.87
CA ALA A 9 3.35 -13.88 -6.63
C ALA A 9 2.38 -15.07 -6.67
N GLU A 10 1.14 -14.83 -7.10
CA GLU A 10 0.12 -15.86 -7.28
C GLU A 10 0.56 -16.93 -8.31
N ASP A 11 1.13 -16.51 -9.45
CA ASP A 11 1.69 -17.41 -10.46
C ASP A 11 2.83 -18.30 -9.91
N GLN A 12 3.51 -17.85 -8.83
CA GLN A 12 4.56 -18.60 -8.12
C GLN A 12 4.03 -19.42 -6.93
N GLY A 13 2.71 -19.41 -6.70
CA GLY A 13 2.09 -20.07 -5.55
C GLY A 13 2.35 -19.37 -4.21
N LEU A 14 2.79 -18.11 -4.23
CA LEU A 14 3.03 -17.30 -3.04
C LEU A 14 1.73 -16.61 -2.61
N ALA A 15 1.40 -16.70 -1.32
CA ALA A 15 0.21 -16.09 -0.75
C ALA A 15 0.56 -14.98 0.25
N GLY A 16 -0.33 -13.99 0.35
CA GLY A 16 -0.29 -12.99 1.43
C GLY A 16 -0.61 -13.62 2.78
N GLY A 17 0.07 -13.17 3.82
CA GLY A 17 -0.12 -13.60 5.21
C GLY A 17 -0.41 -12.45 6.16
N CYS A 18 -0.44 -12.76 7.45
CA CYS A 18 -0.59 -11.77 8.50
C CYS A 18 0.60 -10.80 8.54
N LEU A 19 0.33 -9.54 8.88
CA LEU A 19 1.37 -8.56 9.14
C LEU A 19 2.19 -8.97 10.36
N ILE A 20 3.51 -8.92 10.22
CA ILE A 20 4.47 -9.12 11.30
C ILE A 20 5.14 -7.77 11.65
N PRO A 21 5.89 -7.66 12.76
CA PRO A 21 6.66 -6.46 13.06
C PRO A 21 7.61 -6.08 11.90
N PRO A 22 7.73 -4.79 11.58
CA PRO A 22 8.50 -4.35 10.42
C PRO A 22 9.98 -4.70 10.59
N ALA A 23 10.58 -5.22 9.52
CA ALA A 23 12.00 -5.54 9.48
C ALA A 23 12.84 -4.42 8.86
N GLU A 24 12.24 -3.61 7.99
CA GLU A 24 12.90 -2.56 7.22
C GLU A 24 12.35 -1.17 7.54
N ASP A 25 13.19 -0.14 7.46
CA ASP A 25 12.78 1.24 7.70
C ASP A 25 11.71 1.71 6.71
N ALA A 26 11.78 1.28 5.43
CA ALA A 26 10.76 1.61 4.45
C ALA A 26 9.42 0.91 4.71
N GLU A 27 9.44 -0.32 5.22
CA GLU A 27 8.23 -1.00 5.66
C GLU A 27 7.61 -0.25 6.85
N ARG A 28 8.42 0.10 7.85
CA ARG A 28 7.97 0.88 9.02
C ARG A 28 7.37 2.22 8.61
N ALA A 29 8.03 2.95 7.70
CA ALA A 29 7.54 4.23 7.20
C ALA A 29 6.18 4.08 6.49
N LEU A 30 6.00 3.01 5.71
CA LEU A 30 4.73 2.70 5.05
C LEU A 30 3.62 2.40 6.06
N LEU A 31 3.90 1.58 7.07
CA LEU A 31 2.94 1.25 8.12
C LEU A 31 2.49 2.50 8.91
N LEU A 32 3.43 3.38 9.26
CA LEU A 32 3.10 4.66 9.89
C LEU A 32 2.24 5.54 8.98
N LYS A 33 2.58 5.62 7.69
CA LYS A 33 1.78 6.43 6.74
C LYS A 33 0.35 5.90 6.57
N LEU A 34 0.19 4.58 6.60
CA LEU A 34 -1.13 3.93 6.58
C LEU A 34 -1.92 4.21 7.86
N ALA A 35 -1.26 4.27 9.02
CA ALA A 35 -1.89 4.58 10.30
C ALA A 35 -2.43 6.03 10.39
N GLU A 36 -1.84 6.96 9.64
CA GLU A 36 -2.31 8.37 9.54
C GLU A 36 -3.62 8.54 8.73
N MET A 37 -4.08 7.49 8.04
CA MET A 37 -5.22 7.57 7.12
C MET A 37 -6.52 8.10 7.77
N PRO A 38 -6.94 7.66 8.97
CA PRO A 38 -8.17 8.16 9.58
C PRO A 38 -8.13 9.66 9.85
N GLU A 39 -6.97 10.19 10.25
CA GLU A 39 -6.78 11.62 10.52
C GLU A 39 -6.84 12.43 9.23
N ALA A 40 -6.19 11.96 8.16
CA ALA A 40 -6.23 12.61 6.85
C ALA A 40 -7.66 12.65 6.27
N LEU A 41 -8.44 11.57 6.45
CA LEU A 41 -9.84 11.51 6.04
C LEU A 41 -10.72 12.46 6.86
N LEU A 42 -10.57 12.47 8.19
CA LEU A 42 -11.34 13.35 9.07
C LEU A 42 -11.06 14.81 8.75
N TYR A 43 -9.78 15.18 8.60
CA TYR A 43 -9.38 16.54 8.23
C TYR A 43 -9.98 16.96 6.89
N THR A 44 -9.89 16.09 5.87
CA THR A 44 -10.48 16.33 4.54
C THR A 44 -11.97 16.61 4.64
N TYR A 45 -12.69 15.82 5.45
CA TYR A 45 -14.12 15.95 5.64
C TYR A 45 -14.50 17.25 6.38
N GLU A 46 -13.87 17.53 7.52
CA GLU A 46 -14.18 18.70 8.35
C GLU A 46 -13.90 20.02 7.61
N THR A 47 -12.78 20.08 6.88
CA THR A 47 -12.35 21.28 6.16
C THR A 47 -12.91 21.39 4.75
N ARG A 48 -13.56 20.34 4.24
CA ARG A 48 -14.01 20.23 2.84
C ARG A 48 -12.87 20.43 1.83
N SER A 49 -11.69 19.86 2.15
CA SER A 49 -10.45 20.07 1.39
C SER A 49 -10.02 18.79 0.64
N PRO A 50 -10.62 18.45 -0.52
CA PRO A 50 -10.28 17.23 -1.26
C PRO A 50 -8.83 17.20 -1.75
N ASN A 51 -8.22 18.37 -1.94
CA ASN A 51 -6.79 18.50 -2.25
C ASN A 51 -5.89 17.89 -1.16
N HIS A 52 -6.29 17.95 0.11
CA HIS A 52 -5.56 17.33 1.21
C HIS A 52 -5.53 15.80 1.08
N LEU A 53 -6.67 15.21 0.71
CA LEU A 53 -6.74 13.77 0.43
C LEU A 53 -5.88 13.39 -0.77
N CYS A 54 -5.88 14.19 -1.84
CA CYS A 54 -4.99 13.98 -2.98
C CYS A 54 -3.50 14.01 -2.57
N GLU A 55 -3.12 14.95 -1.71
CA GLU A 55 -1.75 15.04 -1.18
C GLU A 55 -1.39 13.82 -0.32
N TYR A 56 -2.32 13.37 0.54
CA TYR A 56 -2.15 12.14 1.31
C TYR A 56 -1.94 10.93 0.40
N ILE A 57 -2.79 10.74 -0.61
CA ILE A 57 -2.71 9.65 -1.59
C ILE A 57 -1.36 9.68 -2.34
N TYR A 58 -0.92 10.87 -2.76
CA TYR A 58 0.36 11.06 -3.44
C TYR A 58 1.53 10.64 -2.54
N ASN A 59 1.55 11.13 -1.30
CA ASN A 59 2.60 10.81 -0.34
C ASN A 59 2.60 9.33 0.05
N LEU A 60 1.42 8.74 0.26
CA LEU A 60 1.29 7.30 0.53
C LEU A 60 1.81 6.46 -0.64
N SER A 61 1.50 6.85 -1.88
CA SER A 61 2.02 6.20 -3.09
C SER A 61 3.53 6.31 -3.22
N ALA A 62 4.11 7.47 -2.88
CA ALA A 62 5.56 7.67 -2.87
C ALA A 62 6.25 6.78 -1.82
N THR A 63 5.70 6.70 -0.60
CA THR A 63 6.20 5.82 0.46
C THR A 63 6.13 4.34 0.05
N PHE A 64 5.02 3.93 -0.57
CA PHE A 64 4.88 2.56 -1.09
C PHE A 64 5.88 2.25 -2.21
N ASN A 65 6.13 3.19 -3.12
CA ASN A 65 7.13 3.02 -4.16
C ASN A 65 8.56 2.87 -3.60
N ARG A 66 8.88 3.58 -2.51
CA ARG A 66 10.14 3.41 -1.78
C ARG A 66 10.23 2.02 -1.14
N PHE A 67 9.16 1.55 -0.50
CA PHE A 67 9.05 0.19 0.02
C PHE A 67 9.30 -0.86 -1.08
N LEU A 68 8.66 -0.76 -2.25
CA LEU A 68 8.93 -1.66 -3.38
C LEU A 68 10.36 -1.60 -3.91
N GLY A 69 11.03 -0.46 -3.79
CA GLY A 69 12.41 -0.28 -4.25
C GLY A 69 13.44 -0.88 -3.31
N GLN A 70 13.14 -0.92 -2.01
CA GLN A 70 14.05 -1.40 -0.97
C GLN A 70 13.77 -2.84 -0.52
N CYS A 71 12.50 -3.27 -0.56
CA CYS A 71 12.06 -4.59 -0.14
C CYS A 71 11.79 -5.46 -1.39
N HIS A 72 12.64 -6.44 -1.65
CA HIS A 72 12.54 -7.32 -2.81
C HIS A 72 11.52 -8.45 -2.58
N ILE A 73 10.23 -8.11 -2.53
CA ILE A 73 9.12 -9.01 -2.12
C ILE A 73 9.21 -10.43 -2.69
N LEU A 74 9.34 -10.60 -4.00
CA LEU A 74 9.35 -11.92 -4.64
C LEU A 74 10.64 -12.72 -4.41
N ARG A 75 11.70 -12.09 -3.92
CA ARG A 75 13.02 -12.71 -3.67
C ARG A 75 13.37 -12.78 -2.19
N GLU A 76 12.44 -12.42 -1.31
CA GLU A 76 12.65 -12.49 0.13
C GLU A 76 12.80 -13.94 0.59
N GLU A 77 13.85 -14.21 1.36
CA GLU A 77 14.20 -15.57 1.82
C GLU A 77 13.34 -16.01 3.02
N ASP A 78 12.96 -15.07 3.89
CA ASP A 78 12.06 -15.33 5.01
C ASP A 78 10.61 -15.41 4.52
N SER A 79 10.08 -16.64 4.48
CA SER A 79 8.70 -16.92 4.07
C SER A 79 7.64 -16.14 4.87
N ALA A 80 7.85 -15.89 6.16
CA ALA A 80 6.91 -15.14 6.98
C ALA A 80 6.92 -13.66 6.62
N ARG A 81 8.11 -13.10 6.38
CA ARG A 81 8.27 -11.72 5.91
C ARG A 81 7.73 -11.54 4.50
N GLN A 82 8.01 -12.47 3.60
CA GLN A 82 7.48 -12.47 2.24
C GLN A 82 5.95 -12.47 2.24
N ALA A 83 5.33 -13.34 3.05
CA ALA A 83 3.88 -13.39 3.19
C ALA A 83 3.33 -12.09 3.79
N SER A 84 3.97 -11.53 4.82
CA SER A 84 3.60 -10.23 5.41
C SER A 84 3.63 -9.10 4.36
N TRP A 85 4.69 -9.00 3.57
CA TRP A 85 4.83 -7.98 2.52
C TRP A 85 3.84 -8.14 1.37
N LEU A 86 3.51 -9.37 1.00
CA LEU A 86 2.43 -9.65 0.04
C LEU A 86 1.06 -9.23 0.60
N GLY A 87 0.80 -9.53 1.88
CA GLY A 87 -0.39 -9.07 2.59
C GLY A 87 -0.49 -7.54 2.63
N LEU A 88 0.60 -6.87 2.98
CA LEU A 88 0.71 -5.41 2.99
C LEU A 88 0.46 -4.80 1.60
N SER A 89 1.02 -5.43 0.56
CA SER A 89 0.84 -4.99 -0.83
C SER A 89 -0.60 -5.17 -1.31
N SER A 90 -1.26 -6.26 -0.92
CA SER A 90 -2.68 -6.48 -1.19
C SER A 90 -3.55 -5.44 -0.47
N TYR A 91 -3.30 -5.21 0.82
CA TYR A 91 -3.98 -4.18 1.61
C TYR A 91 -3.83 -2.78 1.00
N PHE A 92 -2.61 -2.43 0.59
CA PHE A 92 -2.34 -1.16 -0.09
C PHE A 92 -3.18 -0.99 -1.36
N VAL A 93 -3.32 -2.02 -2.19
CA VAL A 93 -4.13 -1.95 -3.42
C VAL A 93 -5.59 -1.68 -3.11
N THR A 94 -6.19 -2.47 -2.21
CA THR A 94 -7.59 -2.29 -1.79
C THR A 94 -7.83 -0.92 -1.20
N LEU A 95 -6.91 -0.43 -0.37
CA LEU A 95 -6.99 0.88 0.24
C LEU A 95 -6.89 2.00 -0.80
N MET A 96 -5.99 1.89 -1.76
CA MET A 96 -5.86 2.88 -2.84
C MET A 96 -7.10 2.96 -3.72
N GLU A 97 -7.74 1.82 -4.01
CA GLU A 97 -9.03 1.78 -4.72
C GLU A 97 -10.12 2.51 -3.94
N MET A 98 -10.20 2.27 -2.63
CA MET A 98 -11.14 2.98 -1.76
C MET A 98 -10.86 4.49 -1.74
N LEU A 99 -9.61 4.93 -1.50
CA LEU A 99 -9.29 6.35 -1.41
C LEU A 99 -9.50 7.10 -2.73
N LEU A 100 -9.17 6.48 -3.86
CA LEU A 100 -9.38 7.08 -5.18
C LEU A 100 -10.87 7.16 -5.53
N SER A 101 -11.67 6.19 -5.11
CA SER A 101 -13.13 6.25 -5.29
C SER A 101 -13.77 7.42 -4.55
N LEU A 102 -13.23 7.83 -3.39
CA LEU A 102 -13.71 9.01 -2.64
C LEU A 102 -13.54 10.33 -3.41
N ILE A 103 -12.60 10.38 -4.35
CA ILE A 103 -12.36 11.55 -5.21
C ILE A 103 -12.82 11.31 -6.66
N MET A 104 -13.71 10.34 -6.87
CA MET A 104 -14.32 10.01 -8.16
C MET A 104 -13.29 9.63 -9.25
N ILE A 105 -12.21 8.97 -8.84
CA ILE A 105 -11.19 8.45 -9.77
C ILE A 105 -11.28 6.92 -9.79
N ASP A 106 -11.58 6.38 -10.97
CA ASP A 106 -11.57 4.93 -11.19
C ASP A 106 -10.14 4.39 -11.31
N VAL A 107 -9.90 3.24 -10.69
CA VAL A 107 -8.61 2.55 -10.76
C VAL A 107 -8.68 1.43 -11.81
N PRO A 108 -7.98 1.54 -12.95
CA PRO A 108 -7.98 0.48 -13.94
C PRO A 108 -7.26 -0.77 -13.42
N GLU A 109 -7.66 -1.95 -13.88
CA GLU A 109 -6.93 -3.18 -13.58
C GLU A 109 -5.53 -3.21 -14.21
N ARG A 110 -5.38 -2.56 -15.37
CA ARG A 110 -4.11 -2.32 -16.05
C ARG A 110 -4.08 -0.89 -16.56
N MET A 111 -2.97 -0.20 -16.27
CA MET A 111 -2.57 1.00 -17.01
C MET A 111 -1.81 0.59 -18.26
#